data_AF-A0A7W5APG0-F1
#
_entry.id   AF-A0A7W5APG0-F1
#
_cell.length_a   1.000
_cell.length_b   1.000
_cell.length_c   1.000
_cell.angle_alpha   90.00
_cell.angle_beta   90.00
_cell.angle_gamma   90.00
#
_symmetry.space_group_name_H-M   'P 1'
#
loop_
_entity.id
_entity.type
_entity.pdbx_description
1 polymer ?
#
loop_
_entity_poly.entity_id
_entity_poly.type
_entity_poly.pdbx_seq_one_letter_code
_entity_poly.pdbx_strand_id
1 'polypeptide(L)'
;MTEPQQRHPASWWEQFPEASERFDAAHLTEALGELINPNIASQLLRREAEIATEVMVRYLNKPESGELAERAAKSAERLAATLDRIEDRSGDASMVAEARATCHLLLGRLGEAAYAAEAFVPTQKVLRAFVGALRMERFDVDLAVKMLAAGFEPAAAIRSGQIVGKYSWWPSWLLQVITERAMDGQLDDETVEALDKCAYADLDPVQVRVARRLLAGEDALIDASAQRLEALGEAHAAEKLRAGDLATVALAARLVMSSQ
;
A
#
# COMPACT_ATOMS: atom_id res chain seq x y z
N MET A 1 -7.86 25.10 14.61
CA MET A 1 -7.77 25.12 13.14
C MET A 1 -7.00 23.88 12.74
N THR A 2 -7.71 22.83 12.32
CA THR A 2 -7.11 21.65 11.71
C THR A 2 -6.62 22.06 10.32
N GLU A 3 -5.34 21.86 10.03
CA GLU A 3 -4.81 22.02 8.67
C GLU A 3 -5.66 21.18 7.71
N PRO A 4 -5.97 21.67 6.50
CA PRO A 4 -6.67 20.87 5.50
C PRO A 4 -5.81 19.65 5.19
N GLN A 5 -6.25 18.50 5.70
CA GLN A 5 -5.66 17.20 5.38
C GLN A 5 -5.64 17.09 3.85
N GLN A 6 -4.45 16.97 3.28
CA GLN A 6 -4.25 16.90 1.83
C GLN A 6 -5.01 15.67 1.32
N ARG A 7 -6.15 15.92 0.66
CA ARG A 7 -6.98 14.87 0.07
C ARG A 7 -6.41 14.47 -1.28
N HIS A 8 -6.49 13.19 -1.59
CA HIS A 8 -6.06 12.66 -2.88
C HIS A 8 -7.18 12.90 -3.91
N PRO A 9 -6.89 13.46 -5.08
CA PRO A 9 -7.92 13.67 -6.11
C PRO A 9 -8.47 12.31 -6.60
N ALA A 10 -9.70 12.30 -7.14
CA ALA A 10 -10.32 11.08 -7.67
C ALA A 10 -9.42 10.34 -8.68
N SER A 11 -8.72 11.08 -9.55
CA SER A 11 -7.79 10.54 -10.53
C SER A 11 -6.58 9.81 -9.91
N TRP A 12 -6.22 10.13 -8.67
CA TRP A 12 -5.15 9.42 -7.96
C TRP A 12 -5.62 8.04 -7.48
N TRP A 13 -6.86 7.95 -6.98
CA TRP A 13 -7.48 6.68 -6.58
C TRP A 13 -7.74 5.74 -7.77
N GLU A 14 -8.01 6.31 -8.94
CA GLU A 14 -8.22 5.56 -10.19
C GLU A 14 -6.96 4.83 -10.69
N GLN A 15 -5.77 5.20 -10.19
CA GLN A 15 -4.53 4.50 -10.55
C GLN A 15 -4.44 3.09 -9.96
N PHE A 16 -5.17 2.75 -8.88
CA PHE A 16 -5.04 1.45 -8.20
C PHE A 16 -5.47 0.26 -9.07
N PRO A 17 -6.64 0.30 -9.74
CA PRO A 17 -7.00 -0.71 -10.72
C PRO A 17 -6.01 -0.84 -11.88
N GLU A 18 -5.36 0.26 -12.29
CA GLU A 18 -4.39 0.25 -13.40
C GLU A 18 -3.04 -0.31 -12.98
N ALA A 19 -2.63 -0.07 -11.74
CA ALA A 19 -1.36 -0.50 -11.18
C ALA A 19 -1.33 -2.00 -10.80
N SER A 20 -2.44 -2.71 -10.93
CA SER A 20 -2.55 -4.14 -10.58
C SER A 20 -3.36 -4.92 -11.62
N GLU A 21 -2.87 -6.10 -12.01
CA GLU A 21 -3.61 -7.04 -12.86
C GLU A 21 -4.83 -7.65 -12.16
N ARG A 22 -4.95 -7.48 -10.84
CA ARG A 22 -6.05 -7.99 -10.01
C ARG A 22 -6.63 -6.85 -9.17
N PHE A 23 -7.92 -6.62 -9.33
CA PHE A 23 -8.66 -5.63 -8.54
C PHE A 23 -10.07 -6.15 -8.23
N ASP A 24 -10.33 -6.41 -6.95
CA ASP A 24 -11.58 -6.96 -6.45
C ASP A 24 -12.54 -5.81 -6.09
N ALA A 25 -13.32 -5.37 -7.09
CA ALA A 25 -14.32 -4.31 -6.91
C ALA A 25 -15.40 -4.68 -5.89
N ALA A 26 -15.73 -5.97 -5.72
CA ALA A 26 -16.71 -6.41 -4.73
C ALA A 26 -16.18 -6.17 -3.32
N HIS A 27 -14.93 -6.57 -3.07
CA HIS A 27 -14.26 -6.32 -1.79
C HIS A 27 -14.12 -4.83 -1.49
N LEU A 28 -13.73 -4.01 -2.47
CA LEU A 28 -13.63 -2.56 -2.25
C LEU A 28 -15.00 -1.94 -1.92
N THR A 29 -16.04 -2.35 -2.65
CA THR A 29 -17.41 -1.86 -2.45
C THR A 29 -17.92 -2.21 -1.05
N GLU A 30 -17.66 -3.42 -0.58
CA GLU A 30 -17.98 -3.85 0.77
C GLU A 30 -17.21 -3.02 1.82
N ALA A 31 -15.88 -2.96 1.70
CA ALA A 31 -15.02 -2.26 2.66
C ALA A 31 -15.32 -0.74 2.74
N LEU A 32 -15.50 -0.07 1.60
CA LEU A 32 -15.90 1.35 1.60
C LEU A 32 -17.33 1.54 2.10
N GLY A 33 -18.25 0.62 1.81
CA GLY A 33 -19.60 0.63 2.36
C GLY A 33 -19.62 0.57 3.89
N GLU A 34 -18.82 -0.32 4.49
CA GLU A 34 -18.66 -0.43 5.95
C GLU A 34 -18.05 0.82 6.59
N LEU A 35 -17.22 1.56 5.85
CA LEU A 35 -16.62 2.80 6.32
C LEU A 35 -17.55 4.01 6.15
N ILE A 36 -18.28 4.10 5.03
CA ILE A 36 -19.08 5.27 4.67
C ILE A 36 -20.45 5.23 5.35
N ASN A 37 -21.19 4.11 5.21
CA ASN A 37 -22.60 4.03 5.60
C ASN A 37 -22.87 4.41 7.07
N PRO A 38 -22.04 4.04 8.06
CA PRO A 38 -22.25 4.43 9.46
C PRO A 38 -22.24 5.95 9.70
N ASN A 39 -21.63 6.74 8.81
CA ASN A 39 -21.55 8.20 8.93
C ASN A 39 -22.79 8.92 8.37
N ILE A 40 -23.66 8.22 7.62
CA ILE A 40 -24.92 8.80 7.12
C ILE A 40 -25.83 9.12 8.31
N ALA A 41 -26.10 10.40 8.56
CA ALA A 41 -26.84 10.85 9.74
C ALA A 41 -28.30 10.36 9.77
N SER A 42 -28.98 10.38 8.62
CA SER A 42 -30.36 9.92 8.50
C SER A 42 -30.45 8.40 8.52
N GLN A 43 -31.13 7.83 9.53
CA GLN A 43 -31.27 6.37 9.68
C GLN A 43 -31.97 5.70 8.49
N LEU A 44 -33.00 6.35 7.93
CA LEU A 44 -33.72 5.83 6.76
C LEU A 44 -32.81 5.79 5.53
N LEU A 45 -32.05 6.87 5.31
CA LEU A 45 -31.12 6.96 4.19
C LEU A 45 -29.95 6.00 4.34
N ARG A 46 -29.43 5.85 5.57
CA ARG A 46 -28.41 4.87 5.91
C ARG A 46 -28.88 3.46 5.57
N ARG A 47 -30.08 3.09 6.01
CA ARG A 47 -30.62 1.74 5.76
C ARG A 47 -30.76 1.47 4.25
N GLU A 48 -31.21 2.46 3.50
CA GLU A 48 -31.30 2.36 2.05
C GLU A 48 -29.93 2.19 1.39
N ALA A 49 -28.92 2.96 1.82
CA ALA A 49 -27.55 2.86 1.35
C ALA A 49 -26.91 1.48 1.67
N GLU A 50 -27.14 0.94 2.88
CA GLU A 50 -26.70 -0.40 3.28
C GLU A 50 -27.29 -1.49 2.36
N ILE A 51 -28.60 -1.44 2.10
CA ILE A 51 -29.28 -2.40 1.23
C ILE A 51 -28.72 -2.30 -0.20
N ALA A 52 -28.58 -1.08 -0.72
CA ALA A 52 -28.06 -0.87 -2.07
C ALA A 52 -26.60 -1.37 -2.19
N THR A 53 -25.78 -1.15 -1.16
CA THR A 53 -24.42 -1.68 -1.06
C THR A 53 -24.41 -3.21 -1.07
N GLU A 54 -25.24 -3.86 -0.26
CA GLU A 54 -25.34 -5.32 -0.20
C GLU A 54 -25.74 -5.93 -1.56
N VAL A 55 -26.73 -5.34 -2.23
CA VAL A 55 -27.17 -5.78 -3.56
C VAL A 55 -26.05 -5.62 -4.58
N MET A 56 -25.32 -4.49 -4.55
CA MET A 56 -24.19 -4.25 -5.44
C MET A 56 -23.06 -5.25 -5.22
N VAL A 57 -22.67 -5.51 -3.96
CA VAL A 57 -21.63 -6.50 -3.63
C VAL A 57 -22.03 -7.89 -4.13
N ARG A 58 -23.31 -8.28 -3.97
CA ARG A 58 -23.82 -9.56 -4.50
C ARG A 58 -23.71 -9.64 -6.03
N TYR A 59 -24.01 -8.54 -6.73
CA TYR A 59 -23.86 -8.46 -8.18
C TYR A 59 -22.38 -8.53 -8.60
N LEU A 60 -21.49 -7.76 -7.96
CA LEU A 60 -20.06 -7.75 -8.30
C LEU A 60 -19.40 -9.12 -8.08
N ASN A 61 -19.91 -9.93 -7.15
CA ASN A 61 -19.48 -11.32 -6.96
C ASN A 61 -20.03 -12.30 -8.01
N LYS A 62 -21.09 -11.93 -8.75
CA LYS A 62 -21.78 -12.76 -9.77
C LYS A 62 -22.22 -11.90 -10.96
N PRO A 63 -21.27 -11.30 -11.71
CA PRO A 63 -21.58 -10.32 -12.75
C PRO A 63 -22.38 -10.90 -13.92
N GLU A 64 -22.34 -12.21 -14.14
CA GLU A 64 -23.10 -12.92 -15.16
C GLU A 64 -24.62 -12.97 -14.89
N SER A 65 -25.05 -12.64 -13.66
CA SER A 65 -26.46 -12.66 -13.28
C SER A 65 -27.18 -11.38 -13.69
N GLY A 66 -27.92 -11.44 -14.81
CA GLY A 66 -28.74 -10.31 -15.29
C GLY A 66 -29.78 -9.80 -14.27
N GLU A 67 -30.36 -10.70 -13.47
CA GLU A 67 -31.30 -10.35 -12.40
C GLU A 67 -30.64 -9.52 -11.29
N LEU A 68 -29.41 -9.88 -10.89
CA LEU A 68 -28.66 -9.11 -9.89
C LEU A 68 -28.19 -7.78 -10.47
N ALA A 69 -27.75 -7.76 -11.73
CA ALA A 69 -27.37 -6.52 -12.42
C ALA A 69 -28.52 -5.51 -12.44
N GLU A 70 -29.72 -5.95 -12.84
CA GLU A 70 -30.90 -5.08 -12.88
C GLU A 70 -31.29 -4.56 -11.49
N ARG A 71 -31.25 -5.42 -10.47
CA ARG A 71 -31.54 -5.01 -9.08
C ARG A 71 -30.51 -4.02 -8.53
N ALA A 72 -29.22 -4.26 -8.81
CA ALA A 72 -28.13 -3.40 -8.38
C ALA A 72 -28.26 -2.00 -9.02
N ALA A 73 -28.47 -1.96 -10.34
CA ALA A 73 -28.71 -0.72 -11.08
C ALA A 73 -29.92 0.06 -10.53
N LYS A 74 -31.08 -0.58 -10.39
CA LYS A 74 -32.29 0.05 -9.84
C LYS A 74 -32.10 0.57 -8.41
N SER A 75 -31.34 -0.15 -7.58
CA SER A 75 -31.07 0.27 -6.21
C SER A 75 -30.17 1.51 -6.17
N ALA A 76 -29.12 1.54 -7.01
CA ALA A 76 -28.25 2.71 -7.16
C ALA A 76 -29.02 3.93 -7.69
N GLU A 77 -29.83 3.75 -8.73
CA GLU A 77 -30.68 4.81 -9.31
C GLU A 77 -31.68 5.36 -8.30
N ARG A 78 -32.34 4.50 -7.52
CA ARG A 78 -33.31 4.91 -6.49
C ARG A 78 -32.64 5.74 -5.40
N LEU A 79 -31.44 5.35 -4.95
CA LEU A 79 -30.68 6.11 -3.98
C LEU A 79 -30.30 7.48 -4.57
N ALA A 80 -29.71 7.52 -5.76
CA ALA A 80 -29.33 8.75 -6.46
C ALA A 80 -30.51 9.73 -6.57
N ALA A 81 -31.65 9.27 -7.11
CA ALA A 81 -32.85 10.09 -7.27
C ALA A 81 -33.46 10.53 -5.94
N THR A 82 -33.21 9.82 -4.84
CA THR A 82 -33.64 10.24 -3.50
C THR A 82 -32.74 11.35 -2.96
N LEU A 83 -31.43 11.26 -3.18
CA LEU A 83 -30.48 12.29 -2.80
C LEU A 83 -30.72 13.60 -3.56
N ASP A 84 -30.92 13.52 -4.87
CA ASP A 84 -31.20 14.70 -5.72
C ASP A 84 -32.45 15.43 -5.22
N ARG A 85 -33.53 14.69 -4.93
CA ARG A 85 -34.76 15.27 -4.34
C ARG A 85 -34.57 15.85 -2.95
N ILE A 86 -33.60 15.38 -2.17
CA ILE A 86 -33.31 15.96 -0.85
C ILE A 86 -32.55 17.26 -1.03
N GLU A 87 -31.50 17.28 -1.85
CA GLU A 87 -30.71 18.48 -2.15
C GLU A 87 -31.55 19.59 -2.76
N ASP A 88 -32.41 19.27 -3.72
CA ASP A 88 -33.33 20.24 -4.35
C ASP A 88 -34.27 20.91 -3.32
N ARG A 89 -34.61 20.19 -2.24
CA ARG A 89 -35.54 20.68 -1.20
C ARG A 89 -34.84 21.36 -0.04
N SER A 90 -33.66 20.89 0.36
CA SER A 90 -32.92 21.41 1.50
C SER A 90 -31.98 22.56 1.14
N GLY A 91 -31.52 22.64 -0.11
CA GLY A 91 -30.50 23.59 -0.56
C GLY A 91 -29.12 23.39 0.07
N ASP A 92 -28.95 22.35 0.90
CA ASP A 92 -27.72 22.06 1.64
C ASP A 92 -27.20 20.67 1.26
N ALA A 93 -26.27 20.66 0.31
CA ALA A 93 -25.58 19.45 -0.16
C ALA A 93 -24.71 18.79 0.94
N SER A 94 -24.37 19.51 2.01
CA SER A 94 -23.56 18.95 3.10
C SER A 94 -24.32 17.90 3.92
N MET A 95 -25.66 17.96 3.95
CA MET A 95 -26.49 17.02 4.71
C MET A 95 -26.54 15.60 4.12
N VAL A 96 -26.06 15.42 2.90
CA VAL A 96 -26.13 14.15 2.17
C VAL A 96 -24.80 13.70 1.58
N ALA A 97 -23.69 14.35 1.96
CA ALA A 97 -22.36 14.11 1.39
C ALA A 97 -21.91 12.64 1.54
N GLU A 98 -22.16 12.01 2.69
CA GLU A 98 -21.80 10.62 2.94
C GLU A 98 -22.60 9.66 2.05
N ALA A 99 -23.91 9.89 1.94
CA ALA A 99 -24.77 9.07 1.08
C ALA A 99 -24.46 9.28 -0.42
N ARG A 100 -24.02 10.49 -0.78
CA ARG A 100 -23.52 10.81 -2.13
C ARG A 100 -22.23 10.05 -2.43
N ALA A 101 -21.31 9.92 -1.46
CA ALA A 101 -20.13 9.08 -1.59
C ALA A 101 -20.50 7.60 -1.83
N THR A 102 -21.47 7.06 -1.09
CA THR A 102 -22.01 5.70 -1.38
C THR A 102 -22.61 5.63 -2.78
N CYS A 103 -23.31 6.66 -3.25
CA CYS A 103 -23.83 6.69 -4.61
C CYS A 103 -22.74 6.59 -5.67
N HIS A 104 -21.62 7.32 -5.54
CA HIS A 104 -20.47 7.20 -6.44
C HIS A 104 -19.93 5.76 -6.45
N LEU A 105 -19.84 5.13 -5.28
CA LEU A 105 -19.37 3.75 -5.13
C LEU A 105 -20.27 2.76 -5.90
N LEU A 106 -21.59 2.87 -5.74
CA LEU A 106 -22.56 2.01 -6.42
C LEU A 106 -22.58 2.22 -7.94
N LEU A 107 -22.20 3.40 -8.42
CA LEU A 107 -22.10 3.70 -9.85
C LEU A 107 -20.75 3.26 -10.46
N GLY A 108 -19.90 2.58 -9.68
CA GLY A 108 -18.58 2.14 -10.12
C GLY A 108 -17.54 3.26 -10.22
N ARG A 109 -17.84 4.46 -9.69
CA ARG A 109 -16.94 5.62 -9.69
C ARG A 109 -16.08 5.59 -8.43
N LEU A 110 -15.19 4.59 -8.37
CA LEU A 110 -14.44 4.24 -7.17
C LEU A 110 -13.56 5.39 -6.67
N GLY A 111 -12.92 6.13 -7.60
CA GLY A 111 -12.09 7.27 -7.24
C GLY A 111 -12.89 8.46 -6.69
N GLU A 112 -14.05 8.77 -7.29
CA GLU A 112 -14.97 9.79 -6.77
C GLU A 112 -15.49 9.42 -5.38
N ALA A 113 -15.84 8.14 -5.18
CA ALA A 113 -16.30 7.65 -3.88
C ALA A 113 -15.23 7.79 -2.79
N ALA A 114 -13.99 7.45 -3.11
CA ALA A 114 -12.85 7.55 -2.19
C ALA A 114 -12.52 9.00 -1.83
N TYR A 115 -12.44 9.87 -2.85
CA TYR A 115 -12.23 11.31 -2.66
C TYR A 115 -13.31 11.93 -1.76
N ALA A 116 -14.58 11.58 -1.99
CA ALA A 116 -15.68 12.04 -1.16
C ALA A 116 -15.58 11.48 0.27
N ALA A 117 -15.23 10.20 0.42
CA ALA A 117 -15.10 9.54 1.71
C ALA A 117 -13.98 10.12 2.59
N GLU A 118 -12.86 10.55 2.01
CA GLU A 118 -11.76 11.21 2.76
C GLU A 118 -12.19 12.46 3.52
N ALA A 119 -13.35 13.05 3.19
CA ALA A 119 -13.87 14.19 3.92
C ALA A 119 -14.32 13.87 5.35
N PHE A 120 -14.69 12.62 5.62
CA PHE A 120 -15.27 12.19 6.91
C PHE A 120 -14.77 10.83 7.40
N VAL A 121 -14.08 10.05 6.56
CA VAL A 121 -13.39 8.81 6.93
C VAL A 121 -11.88 9.07 7.00
N PRO A 122 -11.16 8.57 8.02
CA PRO A 122 -9.71 8.69 8.06
C PRO A 122 -9.06 8.07 6.81
N THR A 123 -8.22 8.84 6.10
CA THR A 123 -7.51 8.43 4.87
C THR A 123 -6.85 7.06 4.99
N GLN A 124 -6.22 6.75 6.13
CA GLN A 124 -5.57 5.45 6.34
C GLN A 124 -6.53 4.25 6.20
N LYS A 125 -7.80 4.40 6.60
CA LYS A 125 -8.82 3.35 6.44
C LYS A 125 -9.23 3.20 4.98
N VAL A 126 -9.37 4.30 4.25
CA VAL A 126 -9.67 4.31 2.81
C VAL A 126 -8.52 3.65 2.03
N LEU A 127 -7.27 4.04 2.32
CA LEU A 127 -6.07 3.42 1.74
C LEU A 127 -6.03 1.91 1.97
N ARG A 128 -6.31 1.45 3.20
CA ARG A 128 -6.36 0.01 3.50
C ARG A 128 -7.42 -0.73 2.69
N ALA A 129 -8.58 -0.12 2.44
CA ALA A 129 -9.63 -0.71 1.61
C ALA A 129 -9.16 -0.88 0.15
N PHE A 130 -8.53 0.15 -0.43
CA PHE A 130 -7.98 0.09 -1.79
C PHE A 130 -6.85 -0.94 -1.92
N VAL A 131 -5.91 -0.94 -0.98
CA VAL A 131 -4.80 -1.88 -0.96
C VAL A 131 -5.29 -3.32 -0.76
N GLY A 132 -6.29 -3.54 0.10
CA GLY A 132 -6.92 -4.85 0.29
C GLY A 132 -7.60 -5.40 -0.96
N ALA A 133 -8.18 -4.50 -1.77
CA ALA A 133 -8.83 -4.85 -3.04
C ALA A 133 -7.86 -5.37 -4.11
N LEU A 134 -6.55 -5.13 -3.98
CA LEU A 134 -5.55 -5.65 -4.91
C LEU A 134 -5.41 -7.19 -4.84
N ARG A 135 -5.85 -7.81 -3.72
CA ARG A 135 -5.83 -9.28 -3.51
C ARG A 135 -4.48 -9.93 -3.85
N MET A 136 -3.39 -9.22 -3.58
CA MET A 136 -2.04 -9.68 -3.95
C MET A 136 -1.56 -10.75 -2.98
N GLU A 137 -0.99 -11.81 -3.51
CA GLU A 137 -0.31 -12.83 -2.71
C GLU A 137 1.06 -12.31 -2.26
N ARG A 138 1.45 -12.61 -1.00
CA ARG A 138 2.74 -12.22 -0.42
C ARG A 138 3.02 -10.72 -0.59
N PHE A 139 2.14 -9.90 -0.02
CA PHE A 139 2.16 -8.45 -0.14
C PHE A 139 2.16 -7.79 1.25
N ASP A 140 3.03 -6.81 1.45
CA ASP A 140 3.07 -6.03 2.68
C ASP A 140 2.10 -4.83 2.61
N VAL A 141 0.90 -5.04 3.16
CA VAL A 141 -0.16 -4.03 3.20
C VAL A 141 0.24 -2.83 4.05
N ASP A 142 0.94 -3.04 5.16
CA ASP A 142 1.28 -1.96 6.08
C ASP A 142 2.34 -1.03 5.48
N LEU A 143 3.34 -1.57 4.78
CA LEU A 143 4.32 -0.77 4.04
C LEU A 143 3.65 0.04 2.94
N ALA A 144 2.84 -0.59 2.09
CA ALA A 144 2.17 0.10 1.00
C ALA A 144 1.30 1.26 1.51
N VAL A 145 0.50 1.02 2.55
CA VAL A 145 -0.33 2.07 3.17
C VAL A 145 0.53 3.19 3.77
N LYS A 146 1.68 2.88 4.40
CA LYS A 146 2.60 3.90 4.93
C LYS A 146 3.20 4.75 3.81
N MET A 147 3.63 4.15 2.70
CA MET A 147 4.16 4.88 1.55
C MET A 147 3.09 5.79 0.93
N LEU A 148 1.88 5.27 0.72
CA LEU A 148 0.76 6.06 0.18
C LEU A 148 0.42 7.24 1.10
N ALA A 149 0.37 7.02 2.41
CA ALA A 149 0.14 8.08 3.39
C ALA A 149 1.27 9.12 3.43
N ALA A 150 2.49 8.75 3.00
CA ALA A 150 3.62 9.66 2.84
C ALA A 150 3.64 10.38 1.48
N GLY A 151 2.63 10.18 0.63
CA GLY A 151 2.49 10.88 -0.65
C GLY A 151 3.16 10.20 -1.84
N PHE A 152 3.59 8.94 -1.71
CA PHE A 152 4.10 8.17 -2.85
C PHE A 152 2.97 7.81 -3.82
N GLU A 153 3.32 7.69 -5.11
CA GLU A 153 2.38 7.24 -6.14
C GLU A 153 1.97 5.77 -5.93
N PRO A 154 0.71 5.38 -6.26
CA PRO A 154 0.19 4.03 -6.12
C PRO A 154 1.09 2.95 -6.70
N ALA A 155 1.61 3.15 -7.92
CA ALA A 155 2.49 2.18 -8.57
C ALA A 155 3.79 1.92 -7.78
N ALA A 156 4.36 2.95 -7.16
CA ALA A 156 5.59 2.81 -6.37
C ALA A 156 5.32 2.08 -5.05
N ALA A 157 4.24 2.46 -4.34
CA ALA A 157 3.87 1.82 -3.09
C ALA A 157 3.49 0.34 -3.27
N ILE A 158 2.76 0.02 -4.34
CA ILE A 158 2.38 -1.36 -4.68
C ILE A 158 3.62 -2.19 -5.01
N ARG A 159 4.54 -1.66 -5.83
CA ARG A 159 5.81 -2.35 -6.14
C ARG A 159 6.60 -2.68 -4.87
N SER A 160 6.79 -1.69 -3.99
CA SER A 160 7.51 -1.90 -2.74
C SER A 160 6.82 -2.91 -1.83
N GLY A 161 5.49 -2.85 -1.70
CA GLY A 161 4.70 -3.81 -0.94
C GLY A 161 4.83 -5.25 -1.47
N GLN A 162 4.87 -5.44 -2.79
CA GLN A 162 5.09 -6.75 -3.42
C GLN A 162 6.50 -7.29 -3.15
N ILE A 163 7.52 -6.44 -3.33
CA ILE A 163 8.91 -6.82 -3.08
C ILE A 163 9.07 -7.27 -1.63
N VAL A 164 8.72 -6.40 -0.67
CA VAL A 164 8.91 -6.72 0.76
C VAL A 164 8.05 -7.91 1.19
N GLY A 165 6.81 -8.01 0.72
CA GLY A 165 5.93 -9.13 1.05
C GLY A 165 6.46 -10.49 0.58
N LYS A 166 7.12 -10.56 -0.59
CA LYS A 166 7.81 -11.77 -1.10
C LYS A 166 8.89 -12.25 -0.13
N TYR A 167 9.55 -11.31 0.55
CA TYR A 167 10.66 -11.55 1.46
C TYR A 167 10.27 -11.50 2.94
N SER A 168 8.98 -11.68 3.26
CA SER A 168 8.46 -11.71 4.64
C SER A 168 9.11 -12.74 5.57
N TRP A 169 9.81 -13.73 5.02
CA TRP A 169 10.59 -14.72 5.78
C TRP A 169 11.95 -14.21 6.25
N TRP A 170 12.42 -13.06 5.73
CA TRP A 170 13.72 -12.50 6.12
C TRP A 170 13.78 -12.15 7.61
N PRO A 171 14.98 -12.17 8.20
CA PRO A 171 15.22 -11.58 9.51
C PRO A 171 14.63 -10.18 9.64
N SER A 172 14.02 -9.88 10.80
CA SER A 172 13.34 -8.60 11.07
C SER A 172 14.17 -7.35 10.80
N TRP A 173 15.49 -7.48 10.90
CA TRP A 173 16.40 -6.37 10.64
C TRP A 173 16.63 -6.07 9.16
N LEU A 174 16.59 -7.09 8.29
CA LEU A 174 16.62 -6.88 6.85
C LEU A 174 15.29 -6.26 6.39
N LEU A 175 14.18 -6.71 6.98
CA LEU A 175 12.86 -6.11 6.77
C LEU A 175 12.82 -4.64 7.19
N GLN A 176 13.52 -4.27 8.28
CA GLN A 176 13.68 -2.87 8.67
C GLN A 176 14.46 -2.07 7.62
N VAL A 177 15.64 -2.56 7.19
CA VAL A 177 16.49 -1.87 6.21
C VAL A 177 15.78 -1.68 4.87
N ILE A 178 15.12 -2.72 4.35
CA ILE A 178 14.39 -2.60 3.07
C ILE A 178 13.20 -1.65 3.17
N THR A 179 12.53 -1.61 4.32
CA THR A 179 11.43 -0.66 4.58
C THR A 179 11.93 0.77 4.60
N GLU A 180 13.04 1.05 5.29
CA GLU A 180 13.66 2.38 5.33
C GLU A 180 14.04 2.84 3.92
N ARG A 181 14.72 1.99 3.14
CA ARG A 181 15.09 2.30 1.75
C ARG A 181 13.89 2.49 0.82
N ALA A 182 12.81 1.72 1.02
CA ALA A 182 11.56 1.90 0.27
C ALA A 182 10.94 3.28 0.56
N MET A 183 10.94 3.70 1.83
CA MET A 183 10.45 5.01 2.26
C MET A 183 11.34 6.17 1.77
N ASP A 184 12.62 5.93 1.49
CA ASP A 184 13.53 6.91 0.90
C ASP A 184 13.46 6.95 -0.65
N GLY A 185 12.65 6.07 -1.26
CA GLY A 185 12.55 5.94 -2.73
C GLY A 185 13.79 5.32 -3.38
N GLN A 186 14.63 4.64 -2.59
CA GLN A 186 15.90 4.03 -3.02
C GLN A 186 15.83 2.50 -3.13
N LEU A 187 14.63 1.95 -3.34
CA LEU A 187 14.45 0.52 -3.50
C LEU A 187 14.68 0.12 -4.97
N ASP A 188 15.84 -0.46 -5.25
CA ASP A 188 16.20 -1.06 -6.54
C ASP A 188 16.47 -2.56 -6.43
N ASP A 189 16.53 -3.24 -7.58
CA ASP A 189 16.72 -4.69 -7.67
C ASP A 189 18.09 -5.11 -7.10
N GLU A 190 19.11 -4.27 -7.24
CA GLU A 190 20.46 -4.51 -6.72
C GLU A 190 20.47 -4.56 -5.18
N THR A 191 19.76 -3.63 -4.53
CA THR A 191 19.55 -3.63 -3.08
C THR A 191 18.83 -4.90 -2.64
N VAL A 192 17.78 -5.32 -3.36
CA VAL A 192 17.03 -6.54 -3.02
C VAL A 192 17.93 -7.78 -3.11
N GLU A 193 18.72 -7.92 -4.18
CA GLU A 193 19.64 -9.04 -4.35
C GLU A 193 20.71 -9.09 -3.25
N ALA A 194 21.23 -7.92 -2.85
CA ALA A 194 22.20 -7.81 -1.77
C ALA A 194 21.63 -8.25 -0.42
N LEU A 195 20.41 -7.81 -0.08
CA LEU A 195 19.74 -8.19 1.15
C LEU A 195 19.37 -9.69 1.15
N ASP A 196 18.99 -10.25 0.00
CA ASP A 196 18.72 -11.68 -0.14
C ASP A 196 19.98 -12.52 0.14
N LYS A 197 21.14 -12.11 -0.41
CA LYS A 197 22.43 -12.74 -0.08
C LYS A 197 22.75 -12.67 1.40
N CYS A 198 22.44 -11.55 2.07
CA CYS A 198 22.61 -11.42 3.52
C CYS A 198 21.67 -12.35 4.31
N ALA A 199 20.43 -12.54 3.84
CA ALA A 199 19.45 -13.41 4.48
C ALA A 199 19.89 -14.88 4.46
N TYR A 200 20.53 -15.33 3.37
CA TYR A 200 21.05 -16.70 3.23
C TYR A 200 22.42 -16.93 3.88
N ALA A 201 23.10 -15.87 4.36
CA ALA A 201 24.49 -15.97 4.79
C ALA A 201 24.69 -16.54 6.21
N ASP A 202 23.62 -16.91 6.93
CA ASP A 202 23.64 -17.43 8.31
C ASP A 202 24.57 -16.63 9.24
N LEU A 203 24.38 -15.31 9.26
CA LEU A 203 25.23 -14.38 10.01
C LEU A 203 25.00 -14.48 11.53
N ASP A 204 26.08 -14.49 12.30
CA ASP A 204 26.03 -14.37 13.75
C ASP A 204 25.66 -12.93 14.21
N PRO A 205 25.31 -12.71 15.49
CA PRO A 205 24.90 -11.38 15.97
C PRO A 205 25.92 -10.25 15.80
N VAL A 206 27.23 -10.56 15.79
CA VAL A 206 28.30 -9.58 15.56
C VAL A 206 28.39 -9.27 14.08
N GLN A 207 28.35 -10.29 13.21
CA GLN A 207 28.35 -10.14 11.76
C GLN A 207 27.10 -9.37 11.28
N VAL A 208 25.93 -9.61 11.87
CA VAL A 208 24.72 -8.82 11.61
C VAL A 208 24.93 -7.34 11.93
N ARG A 209 25.58 -7.03 13.06
CA ARG A 209 25.84 -5.63 13.44
C ARG A 209 26.77 -4.94 12.44
N VAL A 210 27.77 -5.65 11.94
CA VAL A 210 28.67 -5.15 10.90
C VAL A 210 27.91 -4.96 9.59
N ALA A 211 27.14 -5.97 9.14
CA ALA A 211 26.35 -5.90 7.92
C ALA A 211 25.41 -4.69 7.91
N ARG A 212 24.72 -4.42 9.02
CA ARG A 212 23.86 -3.23 9.15
C ARG A 212 24.63 -1.92 8.96
N ARG A 213 25.80 -1.78 9.57
CA ARG A 213 26.63 -0.58 9.46
C ARG A 213 27.21 -0.39 8.05
N LEU A 214 27.54 -1.50 7.38
CA LEU A 214 27.95 -1.48 5.97
C LEU A 214 26.79 -1.07 5.05
N LEU A 215 25.59 -1.63 5.23
CA LEU A 215 24.39 -1.25 4.46
C LEU A 215 23.95 0.20 4.69
N ALA A 216 24.27 0.76 5.86
CA ALA A 216 24.07 2.17 6.20
C ALA A 216 25.12 3.10 5.58
N GLY A 217 26.13 2.57 4.88
CA GLY A 217 27.13 3.39 4.19
C GLY A 217 28.21 3.99 5.09
N GLU A 218 28.58 3.33 6.20
CA GLU A 218 29.63 3.87 7.08
C GLU A 218 31.03 3.78 6.45
N ASP A 219 31.52 4.88 5.87
CA ASP A 219 32.77 4.97 5.11
C ASP A 219 33.97 4.31 5.80
N ALA A 220 34.20 4.62 7.08
CA ALA A 220 35.33 4.08 7.83
C ALA A 220 35.27 2.55 7.97
N LEU A 221 34.06 1.98 8.04
CA LEU A 221 33.86 0.54 8.13
C LEU A 221 33.95 -0.13 6.75
N ILE A 222 33.49 0.55 5.70
CA ILE A 222 33.63 0.13 4.30
C ILE A 222 35.11 0.01 3.96
N ASP A 223 35.91 1.05 4.22
CA ASP A 223 37.34 1.05 3.95
C ASP A 223 38.08 -0.03 4.74
N ALA A 224 37.77 -0.15 6.04
CA ALA A 224 38.39 -1.19 6.88
C ALA A 224 38.03 -2.60 6.43
N SER A 225 36.80 -2.82 5.97
CA SER A 225 36.35 -4.13 5.45
C SER A 225 36.96 -4.43 4.08
N ALA A 226 37.06 -3.43 3.21
CA ALA A 226 37.69 -3.56 1.89
C ALA A 226 39.19 -3.90 2.00
N GLN A 227 39.93 -3.24 2.90
CA GLN A 227 41.33 -3.57 3.16
C GLN A 227 41.52 -5.01 3.65
N ARG A 228 40.58 -5.54 4.47
CA ARG A 228 40.63 -6.94 4.91
C ARG A 228 40.34 -7.91 3.76
N LEU A 229 39.38 -7.59 2.90
CA LEU A 229 39.10 -8.38 1.70
C LEU A 229 40.34 -8.47 0.80
N GLU A 230 41.03 -7.35 0.56
CA GLU A 230 42.29 -7.33 -0.19
C GLU A 230 43.37 -8.21 0.45
N ALA A 231 43.53 -8.13 1.78
CA ALA A 231 44.50 -8.93 2.51
C ALA A 231 44.23 -10.45 2.40
N LEU A 232 42.97 -10.84 2.16
CA LEU A 232 42.54 -12.22 1.97
C LEU A 232 42.56 -12.66 0.50
N GLY A 233 42.97 -11.80 -0.43
CA GLY A 233 43.02 -12.08 -1.87
C GLY A 233 41.73 -11.75 -2.64
N GLU A 234 40.73 -11.17 -1.97
CA GLU A 234 39.42 -10.81 -2.54
C GLU A 234 39.42 -9.36 -3.06
N ALA A 235 40.44 -8.98 -3.84
CA ALA A 235 40.63 -7.61 -4.31
C ALA A 235 39.43 -7.08 -5.13
N HIS A 236 38.79 -7.94 -5.92
CA HIS A 236 37.60 -7.58 -6.71
C HIS A 236 36.39 -7.27 -5.83
N ALA A 237 36.19 -8.02 -4.74
CA ALA A 237 35.11 -7.76 -3.80
C ALA A 237 35.35 -6.48 -2.99
N ALA A 238 36.62 -6.17 -2.68
CA ALA A 238 36.99 -4.94 -2.00
C ALA A 238 36.71 -3.69 -2.85
N GLU A 239 37.05 -3.73 -4.15
CA GLU A 239 36.77 -2.64 -5.09
C GLU A 239 35.26 -2.40 -5.21
N LYS A 240 34.48 -3.49 -5.37
CA LYS A 240 33.02 -3.45 -5.38
C LYS A 240 32.44 -2.85 -4.10
N LEU A 241 32.92 -3.26 -2.93
CA LEU A 241 32.45 -2.72 -1.65
C LEU A 241 32.70 -1.20 -1.54
N ARG A 242 33.86 -0.71 -1.99
CA ARG A 242 34.16 0.74 -2.03
C ARG A 242 33.31 1.48 -3.06
N ALA A 243 32.97 0.83 -4.16
CA ALA A 243 32.06 1.37 -5.17
C ALA A 243 30.59 1.39 -4.71
N GLY A 244 30.29 0.87 -3.51
CA GLY A 244 28.94 0.83 -2.96
C GLY A 244 28.11 -0.39 -3.39
N ASP A 245 28.72 -1.41 -3.99
CA ASP A 245 28.04 -2.65 -4.38
C ASP A 245 27.58 -3.40 -3.11
N LEU A 246 26.28 -3.33 -2.86
CA LEU A 246 25.65 -3.88 -1.67
C LEU A 246 25.76 -5.42 -1.63
N ALA A 247 25.94 -6.09 -2.77
CA ALA A 247 26.02 -7.56 -2.80
C ALA A 247 27.28 -8.11 -2.13
N THR A 248 28.30 -7.27 -1.94
CA THR A 248 29.55 -7.64 -1.24
C THR A 248 29.44 -7.55 0.28
N VAL A 249 28.37 -6.96 0.83
CA VAL A 249 28.21 -6.75 2.26
C VAL A 249 28.13 -8.05 3.05
N ALA A 250 27.42 -9.07 2.54
CA ALA A 250 27.31 -10.37 3.20
C ALA A 250 28.69 -11.04 3.35
N LEU A 251 29.51 -10.97 2.30
CA LEU A 251 30.87 -11.51 2.31
C LEU A 251 31.75 -10.74 3.30
N ALA A 252 31.76 -9.41 3.22
CA ALA A 252 32.51 -8.55 4.11
C ALA A 252 32.16 -8.78 5.59
N ALA A 253 30.85 -8.88 5.90
CA ALA A 253 30.36 -9.10 7.24
C ALA A 253 30.81 -10.45 7.83
N ARG A 254 30.78 -11.54 7.04
CA ARG A 254 31.23 -12.87 7.49
C ARG A 254 32.71 -12.88 7.89
N LEU A 255 33.52 -12.13 7.18
CA LEU A 255 34.98 -12.13 7.34
C LEU A 255 35.48 -11.32 8.54
N VAL A 256 34.63 -10.52 9.19
CA VAL A 256 35.03 -9.72 10.36
C VAL A 256 35.42 -10.58 11.57
N MET A 257 35.05 -11.86 11.59
CA MET A 257 35.32 -12.79 12.70
C MET A 257 36.22 -13.97 12.33
N SER A 258 36.55 -14.19 11.05
CA SER A 258 37.36 -15.34 10.60
C SER A 258 38.85 -15.23 10.93
N SER A 259 39.27 -14.18 11.63
CA SER A 259 40.68 -13.85 11.92
C SER A 259 40.97 -13.65 13.41
N GLN A 260 40.15 -14.22 14.30
CA GLN A 260 40.54 -14.42 15.71
C GLN A 260 40.91 -15.87 15.97
#